data_AF-A0A6B2LSI8-F1
#
_entry.id   AF-A0A6B2LSI8-F1
#
_cell.length_a   1.000
_cell.length_b   1.000
_cell.length_c   1.000
_cell.angle_alpha   90.00
_cell.angle_beta   90.00
_cell.angle_gamma   90.00
#
_symmetry.space_group_name_H-M   'P 1'
#
loop_
_entity.id
_entity.type
_entity.pdbx_description
1 polymer ?
#
loop_
_entity_poly.entity_id
_entity_poly.type
_entity_poly.pdbx_seq_one_letter_code
_entity_poly.pdbx_strand_id
1 'polypeptide(L)'
;MQKFIYVSSLGQCWHNRDMYLGGEAERYKKKLNIMSQFKFCLTFENGHQIEDWVTEKIFHSLRAGCVPVYHGAMNIEEYVPCEHCYINARDFPTVKELADYLIYLDGNEEEYKKYLEYKKKP
;
A
#
# COMPACT_ATOMS: atom_id res chain seq x y z
N MET A 1 13.37 3.23 1.06
CA MET A 1 12.26 3.73 1.90
C MET A 1 12.68 3.85 3.36
N GLN A 2 13.09 2.75 4.02
CA GLN A 2 13.47 2.73 5.45
C GLN A 2 14.61 3.69 5.87
N LYS A 3 15.42 4.18 4.91
CA LYS A 3 16.44 5.21 5.16
C LYS A 3 15.84 6.62 5.35
N PHE A 4 14.61 6.86 4.92
CA PHE A 4 13.97 8.18 4.86
C PHE A 4 12.77 8.28 5.79
N ILE A 5 11.99 7.21 5.93
CA ILE A 5 10.85 7.11 6.84
C ILE A 5 10.84 5.75 7.55
N TYR A 6 10.29 5.71 8.77
CA TYR A 6 10.08 4.46 9.49
C TYR A 6 9.00 3.62 8.78
N VAL A 7 9.33 2.36 8.46
CA VAL A 7 8.40 1.39 7.86
C VAL A 7 8.32 0.19 8.77
N SER A 8 7.13 -0.14 9.28
CA SER A 8 6.91 -1.40 9.98
C SER A 8 6.90 -2.56 8.98
N SER A 9 7.83 -3.49 9.13
CA SER A 9 7.91 -4.72 8.35
C SER A 9 7.74 -5.91 9.28
N LEU A 10 6.65 -6.64 9.05
CA LEU A 10 6.23 -7.75 9.90
C LEU A 10 6.42 -9.12 9.21
N GLY A 11 6.78 -9.12 7.93
CA GLY A 11 7.15 -10.33 7.19
C GLY A 11 8.57 -10.77 7.51
N GLN A 12 9.02 -11.88 6.92
CA GLN A 12 10.39 -12.39 7.11
C GLN A 12 11.44 -11.46 6.47
N CYS A 13 11.11 -10.82 5.36
CA CYS A 13 12.00 -9.87 4.69
C CYS A 13 12.02 -8.54 5.44
N TRP A 14 13.22 -8.06 5.77
CA TRP A 14 13.43 -6.78 6.46
C TRP A 14 12.64 -6.66 7.77
N HIS A 15 12.42 -7.79 8.46
CA HIS A 15 11.62 -7.86 9.67
C HIS A 15 12.12 -6.88 10.73
N ASN A 16 11.24 -6.03 11.24
CA ASN A 16 11.56 -5.08 12.31
C ASN A 16 10.43 -4.87 13.33
N ARG A 17 9.32 -5.59 13.18
CA ARG A 17 8.20 -5.54 14.12
C ARG A 17 7.53 -6.91 14.21
N ASP A 18 7.57 -7.47 15.41
CA ASP A 18 6.93 -8.76 15.69
C ASP A 18 5.41 -8.70 15.50
N MET A 19 4.87 -9.84 15.08
CA MET A 19 3.44 -10.02 14.90
C MET A 19 3.01 -11.43 15.27
N TYR A 20 2.05 -11.54 16.20
CA TYR A 20 1.42 -12.83 16.47
C TYR A 20 0.23 -13.08 15.53
N LEU A 21 0.50 -13.74 14.40
CA LEU A 21 -0.53 -14.08 13.41
C LEU A 21 -1.49 -15.18 13.89
N GLY A 22 -1.15 -15.98 14.91
CA GLY A 22 -1.95 -17.13 15.33
C GLY A 22 -2.14 -18.16 14.20
N GLY A 23 -3.16 -19.00 14.30
CA GLY A 23 -3.44 -20.05 13.29
C GLY A 23 -3.93 -19.52 11.93
N GLU A 24 -3.84 -20.37 10.90
CA GLU A 24 -4.09 -19.98 9.50
C GLU A 24 -5.47 -19.34 9.25
N ALA A 25 -6.52 -19.84 9.89
CA ALA A 25 -7.89 -19.35 9.70
C ALA A 25 -8.08 -17.86 10.06
N GLU A 26 -7.27 -17.31 10.96
CA GLU A 26 -7.36 -15.91 11.42
C GLU A 26 -6.29 -15.01 10.76
N ARG A 27 -5.36 -15.58 10.00
CA ARG A 27 -4.23 -14.86 9.40
C ARG A 27 -4.69 -13.72 8.49
N TYR A 28 -5.71 -13.95 7.66
CA TYR A 28 -6.23 -12.94 6.75
C TYR A 28 -6.88 -11.76 7.49
N LYS A 29 -7.79 -12.03 8.43
CA LYS A 29 -8.45 -11.00 9.24
C LYS A 29 -7.44 -10.17 10.03
N LYS A 30 -6.46 -10.82 10.66
CA LYS A 30 -5.39 -10.12 11.39
C LYS A 30 -4.50 -9.29 10.48
N LYS A 31 -4.15 -9.80 9.30
CA LYS A 31 -3.42 -9.01 8.29
C LYS A 31 -4.18 -7.72 7.99
N LEU A 32 -5.48 -7.79 7.70
CA LEU A 32 -6.30 -6.60 7.45
C LEU A 32 -6.39 -5.67 8.67
N ASN A 33 -6.62 -6.21 9.86
CA ASN A 33 -6.72 -5.42 11.10
C ASN A 33 -5.43 -4.67 11.46
N ILE A 34 -4.28 -5.20 11.05
CA ILE A 34 -2.98 -4.56 11.26
C ILE A 34 -2.76 -3.51 10.18
N MET A 35 -3.02 -3.86 8.92
CA MET A 35 -2.92 -2.92 7.81
C MET A 35 -3.81 -1.68 8.02
N SER A 36 -4.99 -1.82 8.63
CA SER A 36 -5.90 -0.70 8.92
C SER A 36 -5.36 0.29 9.97
N GLN A 37 -4.26 -0.04 10.65
CA GLN A 37 -3.58 0.86 11.60
C GLN A 37 -2.57 1.79 10.91
N PHE A 38 -2.34 1.62 9.60
CA PHE A 38 -1.40 2.41 8.82
C PHE A 38 -2.13 3.19 7.73
N LYS A 39 -1.61 4.39 7.44
CA LYS A 39 -2.08 5.20 6.31
C LYS A 39 -1.64 4.62 4.96
N PHE A 40 -0.43 4.07 4.90
CA PHE A 40 0.19 3.58 3.66
C PHE A 40 0.68 2.14 3.78
N CYS A 41 0.55 1.40 2.69
CA CYS A 41 0.95 0.00 2.62
C CYS A 41 1.78 -0.19 1.35
N LEU A 42 3.01 -0.70 1.50
CA LEU A 42 3.83 -1.05 0.33
C LEU A 42 3.27 -2.31 -0.31
N THR A 43 2.73 -2.19 -1.51
CA THR A 43 2.07 -3.27 -2.26
C THR A 43 2.85 -3.55 -3.53
N PHE A 44 4.10 -4.00 -3.35
CA PHE A 44 4.99 -4.29 -4.46
C PHE A 44 4.81 -5.74 -4.89
N GLU A 45 4.70 -5.94 -6.20
CA GLU A 45 4.68 -7.27 -6.78
C GLU A 45 6.09 -7.85 -6.88
N ASN A 46 6.16 -9.19 -6.86
CA ASN A 46 7.44 -9.88 -7.02
C ASN A 46 7.96 -9.77 -8.47
N GLY A 47 7.05 -9.68 -9.44
CA GLY A 47 7.34 -9.32 -10.82
C GLY A 47 6.88 -7.89 -11.10
N HIS A 48 7.65 -7.14 -11.89
CA HIS A 48 7.32 -5.76 -12.25
C HIS A 48 7.30 -5.62 -13.77
N GLN A 49 6.50 -4.69 -14.27
CA GLN A 49 6.34 -4.42 -15.72
C GLN A 49 5.84 -5.63 -16.54
N ILE A 50 5.18 -6.57 -15.88
CA ILE A 50 4.45 -7.66 -16.52
C ILE A 50 2.98 -7.25 -16.53
N GLU A 51 2.42 -7.14 -17.73
CA GLU A 51 1.00 -6.86 -17.94
C GLU A 51 0.15 -7.90 -17.20
N ASP A 52 -0.96 -7.45 -16.62
CA ASP A 52 -1.93 -8.29 -15.90
C ASP A 52 -1.41 -8.99 -14.63
N TRP A 53 -0.14 -8.80 -14.25
CA TRP A 53 0.43 -9.34 -13.01
C TRP A 53 0.00 -8.54 -11.78
N VAL A 54 -1.27 -8.68 -11.41
CA VAL A 54 -1.88 -8.03 -10.25
C VAL A 54 -2.33 -9.09 -9.25
N THR A 55 -1.78 -9.09 -8.04
CA THR A 55 -2.16 -10.07 -7.00
C THR A 55 -2.92 -9.41 -5.84
N GLU A 56 -3.20 -10.20 -4.81
CA GLU A 56 -3.97 -9.83 -3.63
C GLU A 56 -3.42 -8.60 -2.86
N LYS A 57 -2.16 -8.22 -3.06
CA LYS A 57 -1.44 -7.21 -2.26
C LYS A 57 -2.13 -5.85 -2.28
N ILE A 58 -2.47 -5.33 -3.46
CA ILE A 58 -3.14 -4.04 -3.61
C ILE A 58 -4.56 -4.09 -3.04
N PHE A 59 -5.29 -5.17 -3.32
CA PHE A 59 -6.67 -5.36 -2.87
C PHE A 59 -6.78 -5.46 -1.36
N HIS A 60 -5.83 -6.12 -0.69
CA HIS A 60 -5.79 -6.18 0.78
C HIS A 60 -5.60 -4.79 1.39
N SER A 61 -4.80 -3.92 0.76
CA SER A 61 -4.58 -2.54 1.23
C SER A 61 -5.83 -1.69 1.08
N LEU A 62 -6.44 -1.72 -0.12
CA LEU A 62 -7.72 -1.06 -0.37
C LEU A 62 -8.81 -1.54 0.61
N ARG A 63 -8.89 -2.85 0.85
CA ARG A 63 -9.86 -3.46 1.77
C ARG A 63 -9.64 -3.06 3.23
N ALA A 64 -8.39 -2.96 3.66
CA ALA A 64 -8.01 -2.49 5.00
C ALA A 64 -8.18 -0.98 5.17
N GLY A 65 -8.39 -0.25 4.08
CA GLY A 65 -8.52 1.20 4.06
C GLY A 65 -7.21 1.98 4.18
N CYS A 66 -6.13 1.30 3.86
CA CYS A 66 -4.78 1.82 3.72
C CYS A 66 -4.57 2.25 2.26
N VAL A 67 -3.93 3.40 2.01
CA VAL A 67 -3.57 3.82 0.65
C VAL A 67 -2.42 2.95 0.14
N PRO A 68 -2.59 2.19 -0.95
CA PRO A 68 -1.53 1.36 -1.51
C PRO A 68 -0.44 2.22 -2.14
N VAL A 69 0.81 1.88 -1.88
CA VAL A 69 1.98 2.35 -2.64
C VAL A 69 2.41 1.20 -3.54
N TYR A 70 2.01 1.27 -4.80
CA TYR A 70 2.06 0.15 -5.74
C TYR A 70 3.27 0.19 -6.66
N HIS A 71 3.85 -0.99 -6.92
CA HIS A 71 4.86 -1.19 -7.95
C HIS A 71 4.69 -2.61 -8.51
N GLY A 72 4.26 -2.75 -9.76
CA GLY A 72 3.90 -4.04 -10.34
C GLY A 72 3.50 -3.95 -11.81
N ALA A 73 2.30 -4.41 -12.14
CA ALA A 73 1.74 -4.37 -13.50
C ALA A 73 1.69 -2.97 -14.08
N MET A 74 1.84 -2.87 -15.40
CA MET A 74 1.83 -1.57 -16.08
C MET A 74 0.43 -0.97 -16.17
N ASN A 75 -0.56 -1.83 -16.38
CA ASN A 75 -1.98 -1.55 -16.58
C ASN A 75 -2.81 -1.71 -15.28
N ILE A 76 -2.23 -1.35 -14.13
CA ILE A 76 -2.90 -1.53 -12.82
C ILE A 76 -4.22 -0.77 -12.72
N GLU A 77 -4.36 0.34 -13.46
CA GLU A 77 -5.57 1.16 -13.61
C GLU A 77 -6.80 0.36 -14.06
N GLU A 78 -6.61 -0.74 -14.79
CA GLU A 78 -7.71 -1.62 -15.23
C GLU A 78 -8.30 -2.45 -14.07
N TYR A 79 -7.56 -2.60 -12.97
CA TYR A 79 -7.91 -3.50 -11.86
C TYR A 79 -8.32 -2.79 -10.58
N VAL A 80 -7.99 -1.50 -10.44
CA VAL A 80 -8.31 -0.71 -9.25
C VAL A 80 -9.64 0.03 -9.40
N PRO A 81 -10.34 0.36 -8.29
CA PRO A 81 -11.65 1.00 -8.36
C PRO A 81 -11.63 2.45 -8.91
N CYS A 82 -10.46 3.11 -8.90
CA CYS A 82 -10.25 4.38 -9.59
C CYS A 82 -8.75 4.67 -9.77
N GLU A 83 -8.42 5.63 -10.64
CA GLU A 83 -7.04 6.09 -10.82
C GLU A 83 -6.45 6.71 -9.54
N HIS A 84 -7.25 7.47 -8.80
CA HIS A 84 -6.82 8.16 -7.57
C HIS A 84 -7.20 7.39 -6.29
N CYS A 85 -6.87 6.10 -6.21
CA CYS A 85 -6.97 5.30 -4.97
C CYS A 85 -5.65 4.66 -4.52
N TYR A 86 -4.57 4.87 -5.26
CA TYR A 86 -3.25 4.33 -4.98
C TYR A 86 -2.17 5.30 -5.44
N ILE A 87 -0.96 5.11 -4.92
CA ILE A 87 0.23 5.85 -5.30
C ILE A 87 1.08 4.94 -6.17
N ASN A 88 1.28 5.28 -7.45
CA ASN A 88 2.17 4.54 -8.33
C ASN A 88 3.62 4.93 -8.00
N ALA A 89 4.39 4.00 -7.44
CA ALA A 89 5.78 4.26 -7.06
C ALA A 89 6.67 4.60 -8.27
N ARG A 90 6.25 4.26 -9.49
CA ARG A 90 6.96 4.55 -10.74
C ARG A 90 6.91 6.03 -11.14
N ASP A 91 5.95 6.78 -10.59
CA ASP A 91 5.81 8.21 -10.89
C ASP A 91 6.88 9.06 -10.19
N PHE A 92 7.69 8.45 -9.32
CA PHE A 92 8.74 9.10 -8.56
C PHE A 92 10.13 8.69 -9.08
N PRO A 93 10.96 9.64 -9.55
CA PRO A 93 12.31 9.39 -10.02
C PRO A 93 13.20 8.71 -8.98
N THR A 94 13.00 9.03 -7.69
CA THR A 94 13.80 8.47 -6.60
C THR A 94 12.93 8.00 -5.44
N VAL A 95 13.46 7.02 -4.70
CA VAL A 95 12.83 6.54 -3.46
C VAL A 95 12.76 7.64 -2.39
N LYS A 96 13.63 8.65 -2.46
CA LYS A 96 13.57 9.81 -1.58
C LYS A 96 12.36 10.68 -1.89
N GLU A 97 12.13 10.98 -3.17
CA GLU A 97 10.96 11.77 -3.59
C GLU A 97 9.63 11.07 -3.26
N LEU A 98 9.56 9.74 -3.43
CA LEU A 98 8.41 8.98 -2.95
C LEU A 98 8.25 9.11 -1.43
N ALA A 99 9.34 9.03 -0.65
CA ALA A 99 9.26 9.20 0.80
C ALA A 99 8.81 10.61 1.19
N ASP A 100 9.35 11.64 0.54
CA ASP A 100 8.96 13.04 0.76
C ASP A 100 7.46 13.25 0.47
N TYR A 101 6.94 12.61 -0.59
CA TYR A 101 5.51 12.65 -0.90
C TYR A 101 4.63 11.95 0.14
N LEU A 102 5.07 10.79 0.66
CA LEU A 102 4.36 10.11 1.74
C LEU A 102 4.35 10.93 3.04
N ILE A 103 5.44 11.63 3.35
CA ILE A 103 5.51 12.56 4.50
C ILE A 103 4.54 13.73 4.29
N TYR A 104 4.50 14.30 3.08
CA TYR A 104 3.56 15.36 2.73
C TYR A 104 2.10 14.93 2.96
N LEU A 105 1.71 13.76 2.44
CA LEU A 105 0.35 13.23 2.65
C LEU A 105 0.06 12.88 4.11
N ASP A 106 1.06 12.41 4.87
CA ASP A 106 0.90 12.14 6.29
C ASP A 106 0.55 13.43 7.08
N GLY A 107 1.21 14.54 6.73
CA GLY A 107 0.98 15.87 7.30
C GLY A 107 -0.21 16.63 6.70
N ASN A 108 -0.78 16.19 5.58
CA ASN A 108 -1.88 16.85 4.89
C ASN A 108 -3.10 15.92 4.76
N GLU A 109 -4.00 16.02 5.74
CA GLU A 109 -5.18 15.15 5.82
C GLU A 109 -6.17 15.34 4.66
N GLU A 110 -6.29 16.56 4.12
CA GLU A 110 -7.18 16.84 2.99
C GLU A 110 -6.70 16.12 1.73
N GLU A 111 -5.42 16.21 1.40
CA GLU A 111 -4.82 15.50 0.27
C GLU A 111 -4.86 13.98 0.47
N TYR A 112 -4.58 13.49 1.68
CA TYR A 112 -4.69 12.07 1.99
C TYR A 112 -6.13 11.55 1.77
N LYS A 113 -7.14 12.30 2.19
CA LYS A 113 -8.55 11.89 2.06
C LYS A 113 -9.00 11.75 0.62
N LYS A 114 -8.40 12.46 -0.35
CA LYS A 114 -8.70 12.32 -1.79
C LYS A 114 -8.50 10.88 -2.28
N TYR A 115 -7.46 10.20 -1.79
CA TYR A 115 -7.20 8.78 -2.11
C TYR A 115 -8.28 7.82 -1.60
N LEU A 116 -9.15 8.26 -0.70
CA LEU A 116 -10.21 7.45 -0.09
C LEU A 116 -11.61 7.80 -0.63
N GLU A 117 -11.74 8.82 -1.49
CA GLU A 117 -13.04 9.32 -1.95
C GLU A 117 -13.83 8.31 -2.77
N TYR A 118 -13.15 7.39 -3.47
CA TYR A 118 -13.78 6.33 -4.23
C TYR A 118 -14.74 5.46 -3.39
N LYS A 119 -14.51 5.38 -2.07
CA LYS A 119 -15.38 4.64 -1.14
C LYS A 119 -16.75 5.28 -0.92
N LYS A 120 -16.91 6.55 -1.30
CA LYS A 120 -18.19 7.29 -1.21
C LYS A 120 -19.07 7.05 -2.44
N LYS A 121 -18.53 6.46 -3.50
CA LYS A 121 -19.28 6.15 -4.71
C LYS A 121 -20.04 4.82 -4.49
N PRO A 122 -21.35 4.77 -4.82
CA PRO A 122 -22.16 3.56 -4.67
C PRO A 122 -21.69 2.41 -5.56
#